data_AF-A0A7X7K7J8-F1
#
_entry.id   AF-A0A7X7K7J8-F1
#
_cell.length_a   1.000
_cell.length_b   1.000
_cell.length_c   1.000
_cell.angle_alpha   90.00
_cell.angle_beta   90.00
_cell.angle_gamma   90.00
#
_symmetry.space_group_name_H-M   'P 1'
#
loop_
_entity.id
_entity.type
_entity.pdbx_description
1 polymer ?
#
loop_
_entity_poly.entity_id
_entity_poly.type
_entity_poly.pdbx_seq_one_letter_code
_entity_poly.pdbx_strand_id
1 'polypeptide(L)' 'MTDALVPCPECSSEYTYEIGALLVCPECAHEWSPAEASDAADDVPRVIRDSVGNVLADGDTVVVVRDLKVKG' A
#
# COMPACT_ATOMS: atom_id res chain seq x y z
N MET A 1 10.89 17.79 19.25
CA MET A 1 10.84 16.37 18.90
C MET A 1 9.98 16.30 17.66
N THR A 2 10.56 15.96 16.52
CA THR A 2 9.91 16.01 15.21
C THR A 2 8.81 14.96 15.17
N ASP A 3 7.56 15.41 15.26
CA ASP A 3 6.38 14.60 14.96
C ASP A 3 6.52 14.17 13.49
N ALA A 4 6.87 12.90 13.29
CA ALA A 4 7.06 12.32 11.97
C ALA A 4 5.69 12.03 11.36
N LEU A 5 5.03 13.07 10.89
CA LEU A 5 3.75 12.97 10.17
C LEU A 5 4.00 12.34 8.79
N VAL A 6 3.06 11.52 8.35
CA VAL A 6 3.15 10.85 7.06
C VAL A 6 3.18 11.89 5.92
N PRO A 7 3.98 11.68 4.87
CA PRO A 7 3.96 12.56 3.71
C PRO A 7 2.58 12.48 3.02
N CYS A 8 2.22 13.55 2.33
CA CYS A 8 0.95 13.62 1.60
C CYS A 8 0.88 12.53 0.52
N PRO A 9 -0.21 11.73 0.44
CA PRO A 9 -0.34 10.68 -0.56
C PRO A 9 -0.49 11.21 -2.00
N GLU A 10 -0.99 12.44 -2.18
CA GLU A 10 -1.24 13.02 -3.51
C GLU A 10 0.02 13.67 -4.11
N CYS A 11 0.79 14.40 -3.30
CA CYS A 11 1.94 15.18 -3.78
C CYS A 11 3.29 14.78 -3.17
N SER A 12 3.32 13.77 -2.28
CA SER A 12 4.53 13.30 -1.57
C SER A 12 5.26 14.38 -0.75
N SER A 13 4.57 15.47 -0.39
CA SER A 13 5.14 16.52 0.47
C SER A 13 5.29 16.03 1.90
N GLU A 14 6.45 16.29 2.52
CA GLU A 14 6.74 15.97 3.93
C GLU A 14 6.07 16.96 4.91
N TYR A 15 5.55 18.08 4.39
CA TYR A 15 4.90 19.11 5.19
C TYR A 15 3.41 18.83 5.27
N THR A 16 2.99 18.10 6.31
CA THR A 16 1.59 17.82 6.60
C THR A 16 1.29 18.32 8.02
N TYR A 17 0.04 18.73 8.28
CA TYR A 17 -0.35 19.20 9.61
C TYR A 17 -1.73 18.68 9.98
N GLU A 18 -1.96 18.49 11.27
CA GLU A 18 -3.23 18.00 11.78
C GLU A 18 -4.26 19.13 11.96
N ILE A 19 -5.48 18.89 11.49
CA ILE A 19 -6.67 19.68 11.82
C ILE A 19 -7.66 18.74 12.51
N GLY A 20 -7.63 18.73 13.85
CA GLY A 20 -8.49 17.87 14.65
C GLY A 20 -8.10 16.39 14.49
N ALA A 21 -8.90 15.63 13.74
CA ALA A 21 -8.65 14.21 13.47
C ALA A 21 -8.16 13.94 12.03
N LEU A 22 -8.01 14.99 11.22
CA LEU A 22 -7.59 14.91 9.82
C LEU A 22 -6.17 15.45 9.66
N LEU A 23 -5.47 14.96 8.65
CA LEU A 23 -4.22 15.51 8.15
C LEU A 23 -4.50 16.35 6.91
N VAL A 24 -3.83 17.49 6.81
CA VAL A 24 -3.99 18.44 5.71
C VAL A 24 -2.62 18.76 5.10
N CYS A 25 -2.55 18.76 3.78
CA CYS A 25 -1.38 19.19 3.03
C CYS A 25 -1.51 20.65 2.58
N PRO A 26 -0.58 21.55 2.92
CA PRO A 26 -0.60 22.95 2.49
C PRO A 26 -0.24 23.14 1.01
N GLU A 27 0.41 22.17 0.37
CA GLU A 27 0.86 22.26 -1.02
C GLU A 27 -0.26 21.94 -2.02
N CYS A 28 -1.12 20.98 -1.71
CA CYS A 28 -2.19 20.52 -2.61
C CYS A 28 -3.61 20.66 -2.03
N ALA A 29 -3.73 21.11 -0.78
CA ALA A 29 -5.00 21.17 -0.05
C ALA A 29 -5.73 19.82 0.07
N HIS A 30 -5.00 18.71 -0.04
CA HIS A 30 -5.53 17.38 0.23
C HIS A 30 -5.79 17.20 1.73
N GLU A 31 -6.93 16.63 2.08
CA GLU A 31 -7.37 16.34 3.44
C GLU A 31 -7.64 14.84 3.56
N TRP A 32 -6.99 14.15 4.50
CA TRP A 32 -7.14 12.69 4.67
C TRP A 32 -7.10 12.29 6.14
N SER A 33 -7.63 11.12 6.46
CA SER A 33 -7.49 10.55 7.80
C SER A 33 -6.15 9.81 7.95
N PRO A 34 -5.42 9.96 9.06
CA PRO A 34 -4.23 9.15 9.34
C PRO A 34 -4.55 7.65 9.41
N ALA A 35 -5.80 7.27 9.71
CA ALA A 35 -6.24 5.87 9.67
C ALA A 35 -6.29 5.31 8.24
N GLU A 36 -6.69 6.11 7.25
CA GLU A 36 -6.74 5.70 5.83
C GLU A 36 -5.34 5.57 5.22
N ALA A 37 -4.37 6.35 5.71
CA ALA A 37 -2.97 6.22 5.29
C ALA A 37 -2.36 4.84 5.63
N SER A 38 -2.93 4.12 6.61
CA SER A 38 -2.52 2.74 6.92
C SER A 38 -3.11 1.71 5.95
N ASP A 39 -4.24 2.03 5.31
CA ASP A 39 -4.91 1.19 4.30
C ASP A 39 -4.33 1.41 2.89
N ALA A 40 -3.66 2.53 2.63
CA ALA A 40 -2.94 2.77 1.37
C ALA A 40 -1.74 1.81 1.16
N ALA A 41 -1.34 1.05 2.17
CA ALA A 41 -0.35 -0.03 2.04
C ALA A 41 -0.93 -1.29 1.39
N ASP A 42 -2.25 -1.44 1.29
CA ASP A 42 -2.92 -2.59 0.65
C ASP A 42 -3.12 -2.38 -0.87
N ASP A 43 -2.86 -1.17 -1.40
CA ASP A 43 -2.84 -0.89 -2.85
C ASP A 43 -1.45 -1.11 -3.49
N VAL A 44 -0.58 -1.85 -2.80
CA VAL A 44 0.56 -2.46 -3.47
C VAL A 44 0.00 -3.70 -4.19
N PRO A 45 -0.06 -3.72 -5.54
CA PRO A 45 -0.53 -4.90 -6.25
C PRO A 45 0.30 -6.07 -5.77
N ARG A 46 -0.35 -7.06 -5.13
CA ARG A 46 0.34 -8.24 -4.62
C ARG A 46 1.08 -8.87 -5.79
N VAL A 47 2.41 -8.71 -5.80
CA VAL A 47 3.26 -9.28 -6.86
C VAL A 47 3.30 -10.78 -6.64
N ILE A 48 2.44 -11.51 -7.37
CA ILE A 48 2.41 -12.97 -7.33
C ILE A 48 3.60 -13.48 -8.13
N ARG A 49 4.43 -14.31 -7.49
CA ARG A 49 5.62 -14.92 -8.12
C ARG A 49 5.52 -16.43 -8.10
N ASP A 50 6.09 -17.07 -9.12
CA ASP A 50 6.24 -18.52 -9.16
C ASP A 50 7.41 -19.00 -8.27
N SER A 51 7.61 -20.32 -8.22
CA SER A 51 8.70 -20.94 -7.44
C SER A 51 10.10 -20.67 -8.01
N VAL A 52 10.22 -20.12 -9.22
CA VAL A 52 11.46 -19.77 -9.92
C VAL A 52 11.75 -18.26 -9.82
N GLY A 53 10.80 -17.47 -9.32
CA GLY A 53 10.90 -16.03 -9.13
C GLY A 53 10.31 -15.19 -10.26
N ASN A 54 9.63 -15.79 -11.23
CA ASN A 54 8.95 -15.06 -12.31
C ASN A 54 7.67 -14.41 -11.78
N VAL A 55 7.39 -13.18 -12.21
CA VAL A 55 6.14 -12.47 -11.90
C VAL A 55 5.03 -13.05 -12.78
N LEU A 56 3.93 -13.47 -12.16
CA LEU A 56 2.77 -14.05 -12.84
C LEU A 56 1.76 -12.96 -13.19
N ALA A 57 1.16 -13.07 -14.37
CA ALA A 57 0.06 -12.24 -14.82
C ALA A 57 -1.23 -13.05 -15.00
N ASP A 58 -2.37 -12.36 -15.05
CA ASP A 58 -3.65 -12.99 -15.33
C ASP A 58 -3.65 -13.63 -16.73
N GLY A 59 -3.91 -14.94 -16.77
CA GLY A 59 -3.89 -15.74 -18.02
C GLY A 59 -2.69 -16.67 -18.16
N ASP A 60 -1.71 -16.60 -17.25
CA ASP A 60 -0.58 -17.52 -17.25
C ASP A 60 -1.00 -18.93 -16.81
N THR A 61 -0.44 -19.95 -17.47
CA THR A 61 -0.63 -21.35 -17.10
C THR A 61 0.42 -21.76 -16.07
N VAL A 62 0.00 -22.09 -14.85
CA VAL A 62 0.89 -22.52 -13.75
C VAL A 62 0.77 -24.01 -13.47
N VAL A 63 1.86 -24.63 -13.00
CA VAL A 63 1.90 -26.04 -12.59
C VAL A 63 2.38 -26.13 -11.15
N VAL A 64 1.74 -27.00 -10.37
CA VAL A 64 2.07 -27.22 -8.96
C VAL A 64 3.28 -28.16 -8.87
N VAL A 65 4.37 -27.67 -8.27
CA VAL A 65 5.64 -28.44 -8.12
C VAL A 65 5.81 -29.10 -6.74
N ARG A 66 4.92 -28.83 -5.79
CA ARG A 66 4.97 -29.35 -4.41
C ARG A 66 3.57 -29.71 -3.93
N ASP A 67 3.45 -30.78 -3.16
CA ASP A 67 2.17 -31.23 -2.62
C ASP A 67 1.56 -30.19 -1.68
N LEU A 68 0.35 -29.75 -2.02
CA LEU A 68 -0.48 -28.90 -1.17
C LEU A 68 -1.50 -29.78 -0.46
N LYS A 69 -1.48 -29.77 0.87
CA LYS A 69 -2.49 -30.43 1.68
C LYS A 69 -3.77 -29.61 1.63
N VAL A 70 -4.66 -29.94 0.70
CA VAL A 70 -5.98 -29.30 0.60
C VAL A 70 -6.85 -29.78 1.76
N LYS A 71 -7.39 -28.84 2.54
CA LYS A 71 -8.50 -29.11 3.44
C LYS A 71 -9.79 -28.87 2.64
N GLY A 72 -10.52 -29.96 2.37
CA GLY A 72 -11.90 -29.90 1.86
C GLY A 72 -12.90 -29.69 2.98
#